data_AF-R4NHM3-F1
#
_entry.id   AF-R4NHM3-F1
#
_cell.length_a   1.000
_cell.length_b   1.000
_cell.length_c   1.000
_cell.angle_alpha   90.00
_cell.angle_beta   90.00
_cell.angle_gamma   90.00
#
_symmetry.space_group_name_H-M   'P 1'
#
loop_
_entity.id
_entity.type
_entity.pdbx_description
1 polymer ?
#
loop_
_entity_poly.entity_id
_entity_poly.type
_entity_poly.pdbx_seq_one_letter_code
_entity_poly.pdbx_strand_id
1 'polypeptide(L)'
;MEFGQLPEVYVSPSMEFGQLPGFRFHPTEEELLDFYLKKMVLGKHFCSNIITFLDIYHHAPWDLPGLAKTGEREWYFFVPRERKNGHGGRPSRITATGYWKATGSDRPIRCLTDPKRLLGLRKTLVFYTGRAPKGCKTDWVMNEYRLPTACSLPKDIVLCKIYRKATPLRVLEERAAMEEVMASQITSSYPLLEEDVYSFYNQQMNFMQDFVEEVEEK
;
A
#
# COMPACT_ATOMS: atom_id res chain seq x y z
N MET A 1 24.67 5.56 58.62
CA MET A 1 24.05 4.75 57.55
C MET A 1 22.84 5.53 57.09
N GLU A 2 22.98 6.25 55.99
CA GLU A 2 21.87 6.90 55.31
C GLU A 2 22.09 6.60 53.84
N PHE A 3 21.28 5.68 53.32
CA PHE A 3 21.37 5.25 51.93
C PHE A 3 20.76 6.34 51.06
N GLY A 4 21.62 7.01 50.29
CA GLY A 4 21.21 7.97 49.27
C GLY A 4 20.27 7.31 48.28
N GLN A 5 19.07 7.88 48.19
CA GLN A 5 18.05 7.55 47.22
C GLN A 5 18.57 7.93 45.82
N LEU A 6 18.81 6.92 44.97
CA LEU A 6 19.15 7.14 43.56
C LEU A 6 17.93 7.74 42.85
N PRO A 7 18.08 8.78 42.01
CA PRO A 7 16.96 9.38 41.31
C PRO A 7 16.43 8.42 40.24
N GLU A 8 15.11 8.52 40.05
CA GLU A 8 14.28 7.72 39.16
C GLU A 8 14.84 7.60 37.74
N VAL A 9 14.59 6.41 37.20
CA VAL A 9 14.77 6.00 35.81
C VAL A 9 14.32 7.13 34.86
N TYR A 10 15.24 7.63 34.03
CA TYR A 10 14.88 8.43 32.85
C TYR A 10 14.06 7.54 31.92
N VAL A 11 12.74 7.60 32.07
CA VAL A 11 11.80 7.16 31.04
C VAL A 11 11.98 8.15 29.89
N SER A 12 12.68 7.71 28.85
CA SER A 12 12.75 8.46 27.59
C SER A 12 11.31 8.75 27.13
N PRO A 13 10.93 10.02 26.90
CA PRO A 13 9.62 10.32 26.36
C PRO A 13 9.46 9.56 25.05
N SER A 14 8.46 8.70 24.96
CA SER A 14 7.97 8.24 23.67
C SER A 14 7.81 9.48 22.80
N MET A 15 8.46 9.50 21.63
CA MET A 15 8.35 10.60 20.67
C MET A 15 6.89 10.84 20.30
N GLU A 16 6.18 11.69 21.05
CA GLU A 16 4.82 12.14 20.77
C GLU A 16 4.82 13.31 19.76
N PHE A 17 5.79 13.36 18.84
CA PHE A 17 5.78 14.33 17.74
C PHE A 17 4.58 14.14 16.79
N GLY A 18 3.87 13.01 16.88
CA GLY A 18 2.66 12.74 16.11
C GLY A 18 1.43 13.55 16.51
N GLN A 19 1.49 14.37 17.57
CA GLN A 19 0.35 15.16 18.06
C GLN A 19 0.32 16.61 17.57
N LEU A 20 1.39 17.12 16.92
CA LEU A 20 1.39 18.48 16.38
C LEU A 20 0.64 18.55 15.04
N PRO A 21 -0.28 19.51 14.85
CA PRO A 21 -0.92 19.73 13.56
C PRO A 21 0.10 19.88 12.43
N GLY A 22 -0.07 19.13 11.35
CA GLY A 22 0.81 19.15 10.18
C GLY A 22 1.99 18.16 10.23
N PHE A 23 2.34 17.64 11.41
CA PHE A 23 3.34 16.57 11.50
C PHE A 23 2.72 15.23 11.09
N ARG A 24 3.31 14.59 10.08
CA ARG A 24 2.86 13.30 9.57
C ARG A 24 4.04 12.39 9.26
N PHE A 25 3.80 11.10 9.34
CA PHE A 25 4.74 10.10 8.86
C PHE A 25 4.80 10.13 7.33
N HIS A 26 5.77 10.86 6.79
CA HIS A 26 5.99 11.00 5.35
C HIS A 26 7.48 10.77 4.98
N PRO A 27 8.02 9.57 5.23
CA PRO A 27 9.42 9.26 4.97
C PRO A 27 9.73 9.25 3.47
N THR A 28 10.92 9.72 3.13
CA THR A 28 11.54 9.55 1.82
C THR A 28 11.93 8.09 1.57
N GLU A 29 12.13 7.73 0.30
CA GLU A 29 12.54 6.37 -0.07
C GLU A 29 13.92 5.99 0.51
N GLU A 30 14.80 6.98 0.67
CA GLU A 30 16.10 6.81 1.33
C GLU A 30 15.92 6.50 2.81
N GLU A 31 15.09 7.26 3.54
CA GLU A 31 14.80 7.00 4.95
C GLU A 31 14.16 5.63 5.16
N LEU A 32 13.21 5.24 4.30
CA LEU A 32 12.57 3.92 4.34
C LEU A 32 13.60 2.79 4.29
N LEU A 33 14.63 2.90 3.45
CA LEU A 33 15.66 1.88 3.29
C LEU A 33 16.78 1.99 4.32
N ASP A 34 17.48 3.13 4.39
CA ASP A 34 18.72 3.28 5.15
C ASP A 34 18.48 3.50 6.65
N PHE A 35 17.28 3.95 7.03
CA PHE A 35 16.89 4.11 8.43
C PHE A 35 15.92 3.01 8.89
N TYR A 36 14.71 2.93 8.33
CA TYR A 36 13.65 2.05 8.87
C TYR A 36 13.95 0.57 8.62
N LEU A 37 14.05 0.17 7.35
CA LEU A 37 14.23 -1.24 7.00
C LEU A 37 15.59 -1.78 7.45
N LYS A 38 16.68 -1.04 7.22
CA LYS A 38 18.02 -1.45 7.66
C LYS A 38 18.11 -1.65 9.17
N LYS A 39 17.57 -0.74 9.98
CA LYS A 39 17.59 -0.91 11.45
C LYS A 39 16.71 -2.07 11.90
N MET A 40 15.52 -2.22 11.31
CA MET A 40 14.61 -3.34 11.60
C MET A 40 15.28 -4.69 11.38
N VAL A 41 16.01 -4.85 10.27
CA VAL A 41 16.67 -6.11 9.94
C VAL A 41 17.93 -6.36 10.78
N LEU A 42 18.70 -5.32 11.12
CA LEU A 42 19.90 -5.44 11.95
C LEU A 42 19.60 -5.70 13.44
N GLY A 43 18.32 -5.67 13.86
CA GLY A 43 17.91 -6.01 15.23
C GLY A 43 18.43 -5.05 16.31
N LYS A 44 19.03 -3.91 15.93
CA LYS A 44 19.45 -2.86 16.87
C LYS A 44 18.19 -2.24 17.46
N HIS A 45 18.05 -2.19 18.79
CA HIS A 45 16.96 -1.57 19.57
C HIS A 45 16.19 -0.48 18.78
N PHE A 46 15.28 -0.92 17.92
CA PHE A 46 14.62 -0.04 16.97
C PHE A 46 13.32 0.38 17.63
N CYS A 47 13.40 1.47 18.40
CA CYS A 47 12.29 1.97 19.21
C CYS A 47 11.18 2.64 18.39
N SER A 48 11.23 2.59 17.05
CA SER A 48 10.18 3.18 16.23
C SER A 48 9.03 2.20 16.07
N ASN A 49 8.06 2.33 16.98
CA ASN A 49 6.79 1.60 16.93
C ASN A 49 5.83 2.15 15.85
N ILE A 50 6.32 2.86 14.82
CA ILE A 50 5.48 3.58 13.85
C ILE A 50 5.04 2.71 12.67
N ILE A 51 5.83 1.70 12.29
CA ILE A 51 5.53 0.76 11.21
C ILE A 51 5.02 -0.56 11.82
N THR A 52 3.93 -1.10 11.27
CA THR A 52 3.36 -2.38 11.73
C THR A 52 4.17 -3.54 11.15
N PHE A 53 4.48 -4.57 11.96
CA PHE A 53 4.96 -5.84 11.44
C PHE A 53 3.77 -6.74 11.13
N LEU A 54 3.55 -7.08 9.86
CA LEU A 54 2.37 -7.81 9.41
C LEU A 54 2.67 -8.56 8.11
N ASP A 55 2.20 -9.81 8.01
CA ASP A 55 2.14 -10.49 6.72
C ASP A 55 0.91 -10.03 5.94
N ILE A 56 1.09 -8.96 5.16
CA ILE A 56 0.02 -8.29 4.41
C ILE A 56 -0.60 -9.16 3.32
N TYR A 57 0.03 -10.26 2.90
CA TYR A 57 -0.49 -11.11 1.82
C TYR A 57 -1.69 -11.95 2.25
N HIS A 58 -2.01 -11.99 3.54
CA HIS A 58 -3.22 -12.62 4.08
C HIS A 58 -4.45 -11.69 4.11
N HIS A 59 -4.30 -10.42 3.73
CA HIS A 59 -5.34 -9.40 3.86
C HIS A 59 -5.67 -8.76 2.53
N ALA A 60 -6.92 -8.34 2.36
CA ALA A 60 -7.28 -7.48 1.24
C ALA A 60 -6.73 -6.06 1.49
N PRO A 61 -6.40 -5.29 0.43
CA PRO A 61 -5.74 -4.01 0.61
C PRO A 61 -6.59 -2.96 1.35
N TRP A 62 -7.92 -3.06 1.29
CA TRP A 62 -8.83 -2.17 2.02
C TRP A 62 -8.93 -2.45 3.53
N ASP A 63 -8.47 -3.62 3.97
CA ASP A 63 -8.38 -3.95 5.40
C ASP A 63 -7.09 -3.40 6.02
N LEU A 64 -6.03 -3.25 5.22
CA LEU A 64 -4.70 -2.84 5.68
C LEU A 64 -4.68 -1.49 6.41
N PRO A 65 -5.41 -0.43 6.00
CA PRO A 65 -5.49 0.82 6.76
C PRO A 65 -5.84 0.62 8.24
N GLY A 66 -6.78 -0.29 8.54
CA GLY A 66 -7.21 -0.59 9.91
C GLY A 66 -6.18 -1.38 10.73
N LEU A 67 -5.17 -1.95 10.07
CA LEU A 67 -4.09 -2.73 10.69
C LEU A 67 -2.79 -1.92 10.81
N ALA A 68 -2.74 -0.72 10.23
CA ALA A 68 -1.59 0.17 10.32
C ALA A 68 -1.61 0.95 11.64
N LYS A 69 -0.43 1.18 12.22
CA LYS A 69 -0.29 2.02 13.43
C LYS A 69 -0.42 3.52 13.15
N THR A 70 -0.14 3.94 11.92
CA THR A 70 -0.25 5.33 11.47
C THR A 70 -0.57 5.37 9.97
N GLY A 71 -1.05 6.52 9.51
CA GLY A 71 -1.25 6.82 8.10
C GLY A 71 -2.70 7.15 7.77
N GLU A 72 -2.89 8.10 6.86
CA GLU A 72 -4.21 8.53 6.39
C GLU A 72 -4.46 8.18 4.93
N ARG A 73 -3.43 8.35 4.10
CA ARG A 73 -3.48 8.06 2.65
C ARG A 73 -2.46 6.99 2.24
N GLU A 74 -1.50 6.75 3.12
CA GLU A 74 -0.36 5.87 2.90
C GLU A 74 -0.09 5.11 4.19
N TRP A 75 0.06 3.80 4.09
CA TRP A 75 0.24 2.89 5.22
C TRP A 75 1.49 2.04 5.01
N TYR A 76 2.21 1.75 6.09
CA TYR A 76 3.54 1.15 6.03
C TYR A 76 3.62 -0.11 6.86
N PHE A 77 4.20 -1.17 6.29
CA PHE A 77 4.32 -2.48 6.90
C PHE A 77 5.71 -3.06 6.74
N PHE A 78 6.23 -3.67 7.79
CA PHE A 78 7.31 -4.65 7.70
C PHE A 78 6.70 -6.01 7.43
N VAL A 79 7.07 -6.60 6.29
CA VAL A 79 6.50 -7.86 5.82
C VAL A 79 7.60 -8.92 5.84
N PRO A 80 7.41 -10.04 6.56
CA PRO A 80 8.35 -11.14 6.49
C PRO A 80 8.37 -11.68 5.06
N ARG A 81 9.57 -11.89 4.52
CA ARG A 81 9.72 -12.55 3.22
C ARG A 81 10.00 -14.02 3.48
N GLU A 82 9.10 -14.87 3.01
CA GLU A 82 9.26 -16.31 3.14
C GLU A 82 10.51 -16.74 2.34
N ARG A 83 11.56 -17.18 3.05
CA ARG A 83 12.64 -17.96 2.44
C ARG A 83 12.12 -19.38 2.29
N LYS A 84 11.48 -19.70 1.17
CA LYS A 84 11.12 -21.09 0.89
C LYS A 84 12.40 -21.90 0.79
N ASN A 85 12.63 -22.74 1.79
CA ASN A 85 13.65 -23.77 1.78
C ASN A 85 13.47 -24.60 0.50
N GLY A 86 14.36 -24.46 -0.47
CA GLY A 86 14.47 -25.39 -1.60
C GLY A 86 14.05 -24.91 -2.98
N HIS A 87 13.16 -23.93 -3.15
CA HIS A 87 12.87 -23.39 -4.49
C HIS A 87 12.50 -21.91 -4.40
N GLY A 88 13.28 -21.06 -5.07
CA GLY A 88 13.14 -19.60 -5.17
C GLY A 88 11.86 -19.10 -5.86
N GLY A 89 10.72 -19.68 -5.51
CA GLY A 89 9.40 -19.28 -5.97
C GLY A 89 9.01 -17.95 -5.36
N ARG A 90 8.34 -17.13 -6.18
CA ARG A 90 7.74 -15.86 -5.77
C ARG A 90 6.76 -16.13 -4.61
N PRO A 91 6.75 -15.32 -3.53
CA PRO A 91 5.73 -15.43 -2.48
C PRO A 91 4.34 -15.42 -3.11
N SER A 92 3.40 -16.20 -2.56
CA SER A 92 2.02 -16.18 -3.03
C SER A 92 1.48 -14.77 -2.83
N ARG A 93 1.13 -14.12 -3.93
CA ARG A 93 0.56 -12.77 -3.95
C ARG A 93 -0.96 -12.81 -4.03
N ILE A 94 -1.55 -13.96 -3.73
CA ILE A 94 -2.97 -14.23 -3.82
C ILE A 94 -3.57 -14.09 -2.43
N THR A 95 -4.63 -13.30 -2.35
CA THR A 95 -5.47 -13.09 -1.17
C THR A 95 -6.81 -13.80 -1.41
N ALA A 96 -7.69 -13.86 -0.40
CA ALA A 96 -9.02 -14.45 -0.55
C ALA A 96 -9.86 -13.75 -1.65
N THR A 97 -9.66 -12.45 -1.86
CA THR A 97 -10.51 -11.61 -2.72
C THR A 97 -9.83 -11.15 -4.01
N GLY A 98 -8.56 -11.48 -4.22
CA GLY A 98 -7.78 -10.93 -5.33
C GLY A 98 -6.30 -11.28 -5.30
N TYR A 99 -5.48 -10.59 -6.10
CA TYR A 99 -4.05 -10.82 -6.19
C TYR A 99 -3.24 -9.55 -6.49
N TRP A 100 -2.01 -9.50 -6.00
CA TRP A 100 -1.06 -8.44 -6.30
C TRP A 100 -0.22 -8.75 -7.56
N LYS A 101 -0.40 -7.95 -8.61
CA LYS A 101 0.35 -8.03 -9.86
C LYS A 101 1.49 -7.02 -9.86
N ALA A 102 2.71 -7.46 -10.11
CA ALA A 102 3.82 -6.53 -10.32
C ALA A 102 3.64 -5.71 -11.60
N THR A 103 4.00 -4.44 -11.54
CA THR A 103 4.06 -3.55 -12.70
C THR A 103 5.45 -2.95 -12.86
N GLY A 104 5.89 -2.77 -14.11
CA GLY A 104 7.19 -2.22 -14.47
C GLY A 104 8.39 -3.06 -14.01
N SER A 105 9.58 -2.49 -14.22
CA SER A 105 10.86 -3.01 -13.71
C SER A 105 11.16 -2.49 -12.31
N ASP A 106 12.03 -3.18 -11.59
CA ASP A 106 12.50 -2.71 -10.29
C ASP A 106 13.28 -1.40 -10.45
N ARG A 107 12.94 -0.39 -9.64
CA ARG A 107 13.61 0.91 -9.67
C ARG A 107 14.69 0.98 -8.60
N PRO A 108 15.95 1.32 -8.93
CA PRO A 108 17.00 1.49 -7.94
C PRO A 108 16.77 2.75 -7.11
N ILE A 109 16.98 2.63 -5.80
CA ILE A 109 17.01 3.76 -4.87
C ILE A 109 18.44 3.95 -4.42
N ARG A 110 18.97 5.16 -4.65
CA ARG A 110 20.35 5.56 -4.40
C ARG A 110 20.36 6.66 -3.35
N CYS A 111 21.46 6.75 -2.61
CA CYS A 111 21.65 7.80 -1.62
C CYS A 111 21.71 9.16 -2.32
N LEU A 112 21.02 10.17 -1.77
CA LEU A 112 20.98 11.51 -2.34
C LEU A 112 22.36 12.20 -2.30
N THR A 113 23.16 11.94 -1.26
CA THR A 113 24.51 12.51 -1.10
C THR A 113 25.60 11.69 -1.79
N ASP A 114 25.34 10.40 -2.07
CA ASP A 114 26.25 9.51 -2.81
C ASP A 114 25.48 8.68 -3.85
N PRO A 115 25.34 9.18 -5.09
CA PRO A 115 24.59 8.48 -6.13
C PRO A 115 25.18 7.11 -6.53
N LYS A 116 26.46 6.83 -6.23
CA LYS A 116 27.06 5.53 -6.53
C LYS A 116 26.57 4.47 -5.53
N ARG A 117 26.24 4.87 -4.31
CA ARG A 117 25.74 3.98 -3.25
C ARG A 117 24.27 3.59 -3.48
N LEU A 118 24.07 2.32 -3.86
CA LEU A 118 22.74 1.70 -3.96
C LEU A 118 22.21 1.38 -2.55
N LEU A 119 21.06 1.94 -2.19
CA LEU A 119 20.40 1.69 -0.91
C LEU A 119 19.41 0.51 -1.00
N GLY A 120 18.86 0.25 -2.18
CA GLY A 120 17.89 -0.81 -2.38
C GLY A 120 17.12 -0.72 -3.69
N LEU A 121 16.07 -1.52 -3.80
CA LEU A 121 15.17 -1.58 -4.95
C LEU A 121 13.73 -1.35 -4.52
N ARG A 122 12.95 -0.68 -5.37
CA ARG A 122 11.50 -0.55 -5.25
C ARG A 122 10.81 -1.36 -6.35
N LYS A 123 9.88 -2.23 -5.97
CA LYS A 123 8.92 -2.87 -6.86
C LYS A 123 7.55 -2.27 -6.64
N THR A 124 6.90 -1.84 -7.71
CA THR A 124 5.49 -1.43 -7.65
C THR A 124 4.58 -2.60 -8.04
N LEU A 125 3.49 -2.77 -7.30
CA LEU A 125 2.45 -3.76 -7.52
C LEU A 125 1.08 -3.08 -7.49
N VAL A 126 0.16 -3.61 -8.27
CA VAL A 126 -1.26 -3.18 -8.30
C VAL A 126 -2.11 -4.38 -7.90
N PHE A 127 -3.12 -4.14 -7.07
CA PHE A 127 -4.05 -5.18 -6.67
C PHE A 127 -5.15 -5.35 -7.72
N TYR A 128 -5.51 -6.60 -7.97
CA TYR A 128 -6.61 -7.00 -8.82
C TYR A 128 -7.61 -7.80 -7.98
N THR A 129 -8.90 -7.50 -8.08
CA THR A 129 -9.97 -8.30 -7.44
C THR A 129 -10.34 -9.50 -8.32
N GLY A 130 -10.80 -10.58 -7.69
CA GLY A 130 -11.17 -11.81 -8.39
C GLY A 130 -10.00 -12.76 -8.69
N ARG A 131 -10.26 -13.77 -9.53
CA ARG A 131 -9.29 -14.84 -9.81
C ARG A 131 -8.36 -14.46 -10.97
N ALA A 132 -7.06 -14.63 -10.76
CA ALA A 132 -6.07 -14.46 -11.83
C ALA A 132 -6.30 -15.45 -12.99
N PRO A 133 -6.03 -15.06 -14.25
CA PRO A 133 -5.56 -13.74 -14.70
C PRO A 133 -6.70 -12.75 -15.01
N LYS A 134 -7.96 -13.14 -14.84
CA LYS A 134 -9.16 -12.38 -15.24
C LYS A 134 -9.67 -11.42 -14.17
N GLY A 135 -8.79 -10.96 -13.27
CA GLY A 135 -9.20 -10.05 -12.21
C GLY A 135 -9.41 -8.63 -12.72
N CYS A 136 -10.21 -7.85 -11.99
CA CYS A 136 -10.42 -6.43 -12.28
C CYS A 136 -9.37 -5.60 -11.55
N LYS A 137 -8.70 -4.69 -12.26
CA LYS A 137 -7.69 -3.79 -11.70
C LYS A 137 -8.32 -2.87 -10.65
N THR A 138 -7.57 -2.54 -9.61
CA THR A 138 -8.02 -1.59 -8.58
C THR A 138 -7.04 -0.44 -8.43
N ASP A 139 -7.48 0.59 -7.71
CA ASP A 139 -6.65 1.76 -7.37
C ASP A 139 -5.62 1.46 -6.27
N TRP A 140 -5.63 0.25 -5.69
CA TRP A 140 -4.72 -0.12 -4.62
C TRP A 140 -3.33 -0.45 -5.16
N VAL A 141 -2.35 0.28 -4.64
CA VAL A 141 -0.94 0.17 -5.04
C VAL A 141 -0.09 -0.18 -3.83
N MET A 142 0.87 -1.08 -4.06
CA MET A 142 1.92 -1.41 -3.12
C MET A 142 3.29 -1.06 -3.72
N ASN A 143 4.12 -0.35 -2.97
CA ASN A 143 5.55 -0.25 -3.22
C ASN A 143 6.28 -1.15 -2.22
N GLU A 144 6.91 -2.21 -2.72
CA GLU A 144 7.76 -3.13 -1.97
C GLU A 144 9.22 -2.66 -2.07
N TYR A 145 9.81 -2.30 -0.94
CA TYR A 145 11.18 -1.83 -0.79
C TYR A 145 12.06 -2.94 -0.23
N ARG A 146 13.20 -3.17 -0.88
CA ARG A 146 14.14 -4.26 -0.54
C ARG A 146 15.56 -3.75 -0.41
N LEU A 147 16.27 -4.23 0.60
CA LEU A 147 17.72 -4.02 0.73
C LEU A 147 18.48 -4.83 -0.34
N PRO A 148 19.70 -4.42 -0.73
CA PRO A 148 20.51 -5.14 -1.70
C PRO A 148 20.87 -6.55 -1.21
N THR A 149 20.82 -7.53 -2.12
CA THR A 149 21.09 -8.96 -1.83
C THR A 149 22.48 -9.22 -1.22
N ALA A 150 23.44 -8.30 -1.42
CA ALA A 150 24.79 -8.41 -0.87
C ALA A 150 24.85 -8.27 0.66
N CYS A 151 23.76 -7.85 1.31
CA CYS A 151 23.70 -7.82 2.76
C CYS A 151 23.32 -9.21 3.30
N SER A 152 24.25 -9.90 3.97
CA SER A 152 23.99 -11.12 4.73
C SER A 152 23.15 -10.80 5.97
N LEU A 153 21.85 -10.60 5.74
CA LEU A 153 20.93 -10.14 6.77
C LEU A 153 20.35 -11.31 7.56
N PRO A 154 20.23 -11.18 8.90
CA PRO A 154 19.72 -12.24 9.77
C PRO A 154 18.23 -12.53 9.58
N LYS A 155 17.47 -11.55 9.06
CA LYS A 155 16.03 -11.67 8.75
C LYS A 155 15.77 -11.23 7.32
N ASP A 156 14.92 -11.95 6.61
CA ASP A 156 14.44 -11.54 5.28
C ASP A 156 13.12 -10.79 5.47
N ILE A 157 13.20 -9.46 5.51
CA ILE A 157 12.06 -8.56 5.72
C ILE A 157 12.09 -7.54 4.58
N VAL A 158 10.91 -7.21 4.06
CA VAL A 158 10.70 -6.09 3.14
C VAL A 158 9.85 -5.02 3.81
N LEU A 159 9.96 -3.79 3.32
CA LEU A 159 9.08 -2.70 3.73
C LEU A 159 8.06 -2.45 2.62
N CYS A 160 6.77 -2.50 2.94
CA CYS A 160 5.70 -2.25 2.00
C CYS A 160 4.99 -0.95 2.34
N LYS A 161 4.88 -0.05 1.36
CA LYS A 161 4.01 1.13 1.39
C LYS A 161 2.75 0.82 0.59
N ILE A 162 1.58 0.95 1.21
CA ILE A 162 0.26 0.73 0.63
C ILE A 162 -0.45 2.07 0.50
N TYR A 163 -1.08 2.34 -0.64
CA TYR A 163 -1.87 3.54 -0.85
C TYR A 163 -2.92 3.32 -1.94
N ARG A 164 -3.90 4.22 -2.02
CA ARG A 164 -4.83 4.29 -3.15
C ARG A 164 -4.39 5.38 -4.10
N LYS A 165 -4.39 5.10 -5.40
CA LYS A 165 -4.32 6.17 -6.40
C LYS A 165 -5.53 7.08 -6.25
N ALA A 166 -5.31 8.39 -6.37
CA ALA A 166 -6.43 9.31 -6.48
C ALA A 166 -7.11 9.10 -7.82
N THR A 167 -8.44 9.02 -7.83
CA THR A 167 -9.22 9.08 -9.06
C THR A 167 -8.95 10.45 -9.70
N PRO A 168 -8.53 10.52 -10.98
CA PRO A 168 -8.32 11.80 -11.64
C PRO A 168 -9.59 12.64 -11.62
N LEU A 169 -9.46 13.96 -11.44
CA LEU A 169 -10.61 14.88 -11.35
C LEU A 169 -11.56 14.73 -12.55
N ARG A 170 -11.01 14.59 -13.77
CA ARG A 170 -11.81 14.39 -14.99
C ARG A 170 -12.71 13.15 -14.92
N VAL A 171 -12.21 12.06 -14.36
CA VAL A 171 -12.99 10.82 -14.18
C VAL A 171 -14.10 11.03 -13.15
N LEU A 172 -13.88 11.87 -12.13
CA LEU A 172 -14.92 12.21 -11.16
C LEU A 172 -15.98 13.14 -11.77
N GLU A 173 -15.57 14.13 -12.54
CA GLU A 173 -16.46 15.05 -13.26
C GLU A 173 -17.35 14.30 -14.26
N GLU A 174 -16.77 13.37 -15.02
CA GLU A 174 -17.51 12.55 -15.98
C GLU A 174 -18.47 11.57 -15.29
N ARG A 175 -18.07 10.93 -14.18
CA ARG A 175 -18.97 10.09 -13.39
C ARG A 175 -20.16 10.88 -12.84
N ALA A 176 -19.91 12.09 -12.33
CA ALA A 176 -20.98 12.96 -11.85
C ALA A 176 -21.92 13.37 -12.99
N ALA A 177 -21.39 13.74 -14.16
CA ALA A 177 -22.20 14.08 -15.33
C ALA A 177 -23.05 12.89 -15.82
N MET A 178 -22.49 11.68 -15.83
CA MET A 178 -23.23 10.48 -16.19
C MET A 178 -24.31 10.12 -15.16
N GLU A 179 -24.04 10.30 -13.86
CA GLU A 179 -25.01 10.09 -12.78
C GLU A 179 -26.17 11.10 -12.87
N GLU A 180 -25.90 12.36 -13.22
CA GLU A 180 -26.94 13.38 -13.50
C GLU A 180 -27.81 13.02 -14.72
N VAL A 181 -27.18 12.55 -15.80
CA VAL A 181 -27.91 12.07 -17.00
C VAL A 181 -28.76 10.84 -16.67
N MET A 182 -28.25 9.92 -15.86
CA MET A 182 -28.97 8.72 -15.45
C MET A 182 -30.15 9.06 -14.51
N ALA A 183 -29.94 9.93 -13.53
CA ALA A 183 -30.99 10.38 -12.61
C ALA A 183 -32.13 11.13 -13.34
N SER A 184 -31.80 11.90 -14.37
CA SER A 184 -32.80 12.60 -15.20
C SER A 184 -33.57 11.67 -16.15
N GLN A 185 -32.96 10.57 -16.62
CA GLN A 185 -33.64 9.57 -17.45
C GLN A 185 -34.58 8.66 -16.63
N ILE A 186 -34.21 8.33 -15.40
CA ILE A 186 -35.05 7.53 -14.48
C ILE A 186 -36.27 8.31 -14.00
N THR A 187 -36.14 9.62 -13.75
CA THR A 187 -37.29 10.45 -13.31
C THR A 187 -38.31 10.74 -14.42
N SER A 188 -37.92 10.60 -15.69
CA SER A 188 -38.77 10.80 -16.87
C SER A 188 -39.57 9.54 -17.29
N SER A 189 -39.19 8.35 -16.80
CA SER A 189 -39.80 7.08 -17.23
C SER A 189 -40.20 6.18 -16.05
N TYR A 190 -41.49 6.09 -15.74
CA TYR A 190 -42.05 5.03 -14.89
C TYR A 190 -43.19 4.30 -15.63
N PRO A 191 -43.49 3.02 -15.34
CA PRO A 191 -42.69 1.96 -14.71
C PRO A 191 -42.34 0.83 -15.72
N LEU A 192 -41.10 0.38 -15.76
CA LEU A 192 -40.69 -0.87 -16.44
C LEU A 192 -40.16 -1.86 -15.41
N LEU A 193 -40.31 -3.15 -15.73
CA LEU A 193 -39.99 -4.28 -14.87
C LEU A 193 -38.53 -4.23 -14.40
N GLU A 194 -38.27 -4.61 -13.15
CA GLU A 194 -36.96 -4.54 -12.49
C GLU A 194 -35.82 -5.17 -13.31
N GLU A 195 -36.12 -6.16 -14.14
CA GLU A 195 -35.13 -6.86 -14.98
C GLU A 195 -34.56 -5.99 -16.11
N ASP A 196 -35.37 -5.12 -16.73
CA ASP A 196 -34.92 -4.25 -17.83
C ASP A 196 -34.00 -3.13 -17.32
N VAL A 197 -34.34 -2.59 -16.16
CA VAL A 197 -33.52 -1.61 -15.45
C VAL A 197 -32.19 -2.26 -15.07
N TYR A 198 -32.21 -3.45 -14.47
CA TYR A 198 -31.02 -4.17 -14.06
C TYR A 198 -30.12 -4.56 -15.25
N SER A 199 -30.70 -4.95 -16.38
CA SER A 199 -30.02 -5.22 -17.65
C SER A 199 -29.29 -3.99 -18.17
N PHE A 200 -29.99 -2.85 -18.26
CA PHE A 200 -29.43 -1.59 -18.73
C PHE A 200 -28.29 -1.10 -17.81
N TYR A 201 -28.49 -1.17 -16.49
CA TYR A 201 -27.46 -0.84 -15.50
C TYR A 201 -26.20 -1.70 -15.69
N ASN A 202 -26.34 -3.02 -15.83
CA ASN A 202 -25.19 -3.90 -16.04
C ASN A 202 -24.49 -3.62 -17.37
N GLN A 203 -25.24 -3.35 -18.44
CA GLN A 203 -24.67 -3.00 -19.74
C GLN A 203 -23.84 -1.71 -19.66
N GLN A 204 -24.34 -0.69 -18.97
CA GLN A 204 -23.68 0.59 -18.86
C GLN A 204 -22.51 0.58 -17.86
N MET A 205 -22.59 -0.21 -16.80
CA MET A 205 -21.48 -0.47 -15.89
C MET A 205 -20.31 -1.19 -16.59
N ASN A 206 -20.59 -2.14 -17.47
CA ASN A 206 -19.56 -2.80 -18.29
C ASN A 206 -18.88 -1.78 -19.22
N PHE A 207 -19.65 -0.88 -19.85
CA PHE A 207 -19.10 0.16 -20.72
C PHE A 207 -18.22 1.15 -19.96
N MET A 208 -18.62 1.50 -18.73
CA MET A 208 -17.83 2.35 -17.85
C MET A 208 -16.56 1.64 -17.36
N GLN A 209 -16.61 0.32 -17.12
CA GLN A 209 -15.45 -0.50 -16.78
C GLN A 209 -14.42 -0.48 -17.93
N ASP A 210 -14.88 -0.69 -19.17
CA ASP A 210 -14.02 -0.70 -20.36
C ASP A 210 -13.38 0.67 -20.62
N PHE A 211 -14.12 1.77 -20.41
CA PHE A 211 -13.60 3.13 -20.57
C PHE A 211 -12.58 3.52 -19.49
N VAL A 212 -12.82 3.12 -18.23
CA VAL A 212 -11.85 3.34 -17.14
C VAL A 212 -10.54 2.60 -17.43
N GLU A 213 -10.62 1.39 -17.98
CA GLU A 213 -9.43 0.63 -18.40
C GLU A 213 -8.65 1.35 -19.52
N GLU A 214 -9.34 1.96 -20.50
CA GLU A 214 -8.71 2.71 -21.60
C GLU A 214 -8.01 4.01 -21.13
N VAL A 215 -8.62 4.74 -20.18
CA VAL A 215 -8.03 5.97 -19.62
C VAL A 215 -6.82 5.66 -18.72
N GLU A 216 -6.81 4.53 -18.02
CA GLU A 216 -5.68 4.14 -17.17
C GLU A 216 -4.47 3.54 -17.91
N GLU A 217 -4.61 3.24 -19.21
CA GLU A 217 -3.53 2.70 -20.07
C GLU A 217 -2.69 3.79 -20.76
N LYS A 218 -3.16 5.05 -20.78
CA LYS A 218 -2.45 6.23 -21.33
C LYS A 218 -1.71 7.01 -20.26
#